data_AF-A0A0X3NPC2-F1
#
_entry.id   AF-A0A0X3NPC2-F1
#
_cell.length_a   1.000
_cell.length_b   1.000
_cell.length_c   1.000
_cell.angle_alpha   90.00
_cell.angle_beta   90.00
_cell.angle_gamma   90.00
#
_symmetry.space_group_name_H-M   'P 1'
#
loop_
_entity.id
_entity.type
_entity.pdbx_description
1 polymer ?
#
loop_
_entity_poly.entity_id
_entity_poly.type
_entity_poly.pdbx_seq_one_letter_code
_entity_poly.pdbx_strand_id
1 'polypeptide(L)'
;MSACLEVYFIACGAAYGTARSSMGISCMAVRKPELIMKSLVPIVMAGIIAVYGLVVSVLIAGQVSVDYTLQQSLSHFGAGLSVGLSGLAAGYAIGVVGDAGVRAYSKEPRVFVGMILILIFAEVLGLYGLILALILTAK
;
A
#
# COMPACT_ATOMS: atom_id res chain seq x y z
N MET A 1 7.84 -14.36 -13.38
CA MET A 1 6.38 -14.32 -13.11
C MET A 1 6.07 -13.70 -11.75
N SER A 2 6.79 -14.06 -10.68
CA SER A 2 6.60 -13.53 -9.32
C SER A 2 6.58 -12.00 -9.24
N ALA A 3 7.61 -11.35 -9.79
CA ALA A 3 7.73 -9.89 -9.81
C ALA A 3 6.57 -9.17 -10.52
N CYS A 4 6.00 -9.79 -11.57
CA CYS A 4 4.88 -9.20 -12.31
C CYS A 4 3.57 -9.32 -11.52
N LEU A 5 3.33 -10.48 -10.92
CA LEU A 5 2.12 -10.77 -10.15
C LEU A 5 2.06 -9.92 -8.87
N GLU A 6 3.19 -9.75 -8.20
CA GLU A 6 3.35 -8.87 -7.05
C GLU A 6 2.97 -7.42 -7.38
N VAL A 7 3.64 -6.84 -8.38
CA VAL A 7 3.43 -5.44 -8.79
C VAL A 7 1.98 -5.23 -9.21
N TYR A 8 1.36 -6.21 -9.88
CA TYR A 8 -0.05 -6.13 -10.25
C TYR A 8 -0.97 -5.98 -9.03
N PHE A 9 -0.86 -6.85 -8.03
CA PHE A 9 -1.73 -6.80 -6.84
C PHE A 9 -1.51 -5.53 -6.01
N ILE A 10 -0.25 -5.12 -5.83
CA ILE A 10 0.09 -3.89 -5.11
C ILE A 10 -0.39 -2.65 -5.86
N ALA A 11 -0.24 -2.62 -7.19
CA ALA A 11 -0.76 -1.51 -8.00
C ALA A 11 -2.28 -1.42 -7.89
N CYS A 12 -3.00 -2.54 -7.89
CA CYS A 12 -4.44 -2.56 -7.63
C CYS A 12 -4.79 -2.02 -6.23
N GLY A 13 -4.04 -2.42 -5.20
CA GLY A 13 -4.21 -1.91 -3.82
C GLY A 13 -4.01 -0.39 -3.72
N ALA A 14 -2.89 0.10 -4.26
CA ALA A 14 -2.54 1.52 -4.27
C ALA A 14 -3.53 2.35 -5.11
N ALA A 15 -3.96 1.83 -6.27
CA ALA A 15 -4.96 2.46 -7.12
C ALA A 15 -6.31 2.58 -6.41
N TYR A 16 -6.77 1.51 -5.74
CA TYR A 16 -8.01 1.53 -4.97
C TYR A 16 -7.93 2.51 -3.78
N GLY A 17 -6.83 2.46 -3.02
CA GLY A 17 -6.57 3.35 -1.88
C GLY A 17 -6.59 4.83 -2.30
N THR A 18 -5.93 5.14 -3.42
CA THR A 18 -5.91 6.48 -4.00
C THR A 18 -7.29 6.90 -4.50
N ALA A 19 -7.98 6.04 -5.25
CA ALA A 19 -9.29 6.34 -5.81
C ALA A 19 -10.35 6.63 -4.73
N ARG A 20 -10.46 5.78 -3.71
CA ARG A 20 -11.42 5.96 -2.60
C ARG A 20 -11.10 7.21 -1.78
N SER A 21 -9.84 7.42 -1.42
CA SER A 21 -9.43 8.60 -0.63
C SER A 21 -9.65 9.90 -1.41
N SER A 22 -9.39 9.90 -2.71
CA SER A 22 -9.57 11.07 -3.58
C SER A 22 -11.02 11.50 -3.68
N MET A 23 -11.98 10.57 -3.71
CA MET A 23 -13.41 10.92 -3.67
C MET A 23 -13.79 11.68 -2.39
N GLY A 24 -13.26 11.26 -1.24
CA GLY A 24 -13.46 11.97 0.03
C GLY A 24 -12.86 13.38 0.02
N ILE A 25 -11.64 13.52 -0.53
CA ILE A 25 -10.94 14.81 -0.66
C ILE A 25 -11.68 15.73 -1.63
N SER A 26 -12.14 15.25 -2.78
CA SER A 26 -12.89 16.06 -3.75
C SER A 26 -14.20 16.60 -3.15
N CYS A 27 -14.94 15.78 -2.39
CA CYS A 27 -16.14 16.25 -1.70
C CYS A 27 -15.84 17.30 -0.62
N MET A 28 -14.70 17.17 0.04
CA MET A 28 -14.24 18.07 1.09
C MET A 28 -13.73 19.41 0.51
N ALA A 29 -12.97 19.33 -0.59
CA ALA A 29 -12.30 20.44 -1.25
C ALA A 29 -13.26 21.54 -1.74
N VAL A 30 -14.48 21.17 -2.15
CA VAL A 30 -15.51 22.13 -2.58
C VAL A 30 -15.95 23.04 -1.43
N ARG A 31 -15.97 22.54 -0.19
CA ARG A 31 -16.47 23.29 0.97
C ARG A 31 -15.36 24.02 1.73
N LYS A 32 -14.18 23.40 1.85
CA LYS A 32 -13.06 23.90 2.67
C LYS A 32 -11.73 23.63 1.96
N PRO A 33 -11.37 24.44 0.94
CA PRO A 33 -10.18 24.21 0.12
C PRO A 33 -8.86 24.35 0.91
N GLU A 34 -8.87 25.10 2.00
CA GLU A 34 -7.73 25.29 2.92
C GLU A 34 -7.22 23.99 3.57
N LEU A 35 -8.05 22.95 3.63
CA LEU A 35 -7.69 21.67 4.25
C LEU A 35 -7.23 20.60 3.24
N ILE A 36 -7.20 20.91 1.94
CA ILE A 36 -6.77 19.97 0.88
C ILE A 36 -5.38 19.42 1.20
N MET A 37 -4.43 20.29 1.52
CA MET A 37 -3.04 19.87 1.68
C MET A 37 -2.82 18.92 2.86
N LYS A 38 -3.59 19.08 3.95
CA LYS A 38 -3.57 18.16 5.10
C LYS A 38 -4.29 16.84 4.81
N SER A 39 -5.29 16.85 3.93
CA SER A 39 -6.07 15.66 3.59
C SER A 39 -5.41 14.76 2.55
N LEU A 40 -4.26 15.13 2.00
CA LEU A 40 -3.48 14.29 1.08
C LEU A 40 -2.74 13.12 1.76
N VAL A 41 -2.63 13.10 3.09
CA VAL A 41 -1.91 12.06 3.84
C VAL A 41 -2.32 10.62 3.46
N PRO A 42 -3.63 10.26 3.35
CA PRO A 42 -4.03 8.91 2.94
C PRO A 42 -3.57 8.54 1.52
N ILE A 43 -3.50 9.50 0.60
CA ILE A 43 -3.00 9.26 -0.77
C ILE A 43 -1.50 8.95 -0.74
N VAL A 44 -0.73 9.73 0.04
CA VAL A 44 0.71 9.48 0.19
C VAL A 44 0.95 8.10 0.78
N MET A 45 0.18 7.70 1.79
CA MET A 45 0.28 6.37 2.40
C MET A 45 -0.09 5.24 1.43
N ALA A 46 -1.10 5.42 0.57
CA ALA A 46 -1.40 4.47 -0.50
C ALA A 46 -0.25 4.35 -1.52
N GLY A 47 0.45 5.47 -1.78
CA GLY A 47 1.64 5.49 -2.64
C GLY A 47 2.84 4.74 -2.07
N ILE A 48 3.05 4.77 -0.74
CA ILE A 48 4.14 4.05 -0.09
C ILE A 48 4.01 2.53 -0.27
N ILE A 49 2.79 1.99 -0.29
CA ILE A 49 2.55 0.56 -0.57
C ILE A 49 3.06 0.15 -1.96
N ALA A 50 2.91 1.03 -2.96
CA ALA A 50 3.41 0.78 -4.30
C ALA A 50 4.94 0.65 -4.33
N VAL A 51 5.64 1.42 -3.48
CA VAL A 51 7.10 1.37 -3.35
C VAL A 51 7.56 0.03 -2.77
N TYR A 52 6.80 -0.57 -1.84
CA TYR A 52 7.15 -1.89 -1.30
C TYR A 52 7.22 -2.97 -2.37
N GLY A 53 6.23 -3.01 -3.26
CA GLY A 53 6.22 -3.95 -4.39
C GLY A 53 7.34 -3.69 -5.39
N LEU A 54 7.69 -2.42 -5.62
CA LEU A 54 8.80 -2.07 -6.48
C LEU A 54 10.15 -2.56 -5.91
N VAL A 55 10.38 -2.38 -4.62
CA VAL A 55 11.63 -2.78 -3.96
C VAL A 55 11.86 -4.29 -4.04
N VAL A 56 10.84 -5.09 -3.73
CA VAL A 56 10.94 -6.55 -3.77
C VAL A 56 11.06 -7.07 -5.20
N SER A 57 10.30 -6.48 -6.15
CA SER A 57 10.39 -6.81 -7.57
C SER A 57 11.81 -6.61 -8.12
N VAL A 58 12.46 -5.48 -7.79
CA VAL A 58 13.85 -5.21 -8.18
C VAL A 58 14.82 -6.17 -7.50
N LEU A 59 14.58 -6.52 -6.23
CA LEU A 59 15.43 -7.44 -5.48
C LEU A 59 15.39 -8.85 -6.07
N ILE A 60 14.20 -9.35 -6.41
CA ILE A 60 14.02 -10.64 -7.09
C ILE A 60 14.71 -10.60 -8.47
N ALA A 61 14.53 -9.52 -9.24
CA ALA A 61 15.15 -9.38 -10.55
C ALA A 61 16.69 -9.42 -10.49
N GLY A 62 17.29 -8.87 -9.42
CA GLY A 62 18.73 -8.89 -9.20
C GLY A 62 19.32 -10.26 -8.84
N GLN A 63 18.50 -11.21 -8.38
CA GLN A 63 18.95 -12.54 -7.93
C GLN A 63 18.69 -13.65 -8.97
N VAL A 64 18.04 -13.35 -10.08
CA VAL A 64 17.81 -14.33 -11.15
C VAL A 64 19.13 -14.64 -11.86
N SER A 65 19.54 -15.90 -11.83
CA SER A 65 20.74 -16.44 -12.50
C SER A 65 20.39 -17.68 -13.31
N VAL A 66 21.32 -18.13 -14.17
CA VAL A 66 21.09 -19.23 -15.13
C VAL A 66 20.90 -20.59 -14.43
N ASP A 67 21.52 -20.77 -13.26
CA ASP A 67 21.44 -21.99 -12.43
C ASP A 67 20.33 -21.89 -11.38
N TYR A 68 19.09 -21.78 -11.83
CA TYR A 68 17.95 -21.55 -10.94
C TYR A 68 17.29 -22.87 -10.51
N THR A 69 17.30 -23.17 -9.22
CA THR A 69 16.62 -24.36 -8.70
C THR A 69 15.11 -24.15 -8.61
N LEU A 70 14.34 -25.23 -8.74
CA LEU A 70 12.88 -25.20 -8.57
C LEU A 70 12.45 -24.71 -7.18
N GLN A 71 13.25 -25.02 -6.14
CA GLN A 71 12.95 -24.61 -4.77
C GLN A 71 13.11 -23.09 -4.59
N GLN A 72 14.16 -22.49 -5.17
CA GLN A 72 14.33 -21.03 -5.20
C GLN A 72 13.21 -20.37 -6.00
N SER A 73 12.85 -20.92 -7.16
CA SER A 73 11.74 -20.39 -7.98
C SER A 73 10.42 -20.29 -7.21
N LEU A 74 10.10 -21.31 -6.41
CA LEU A 74 8.90 -21.34 -5.59
C LEU A 74 8.99 -20.40 -4.38
N SER A 75 10.17 -20.25 -3.76
CA SER A 75 10.32 -19.31 -2.64
C SER A 75 10.14 -17.86 -3.11
N HIS A 76 10.72 -17.48 -4.25
CA HIS A 76 10.51 -16.14 -4.82
C HIS A 76 9.07 -15.92 -5.32
N PHE A 77 8.38 -16.97 -5.76
CA PHE A 77 6.95 -16.89 -6.08
C PHE A 77 6.09 -16.69 -4.84
N GLY A 78 6.37 -17.41 -3.76
CA GLY A 78 5.72 -17.21 -2.46
C GLY A 78 5.99 -15.81 -1.88
N ALA A 79 7.22 -15.31 -2.01
CA ALA A 79 7.59 -13.97 -1.59
C ALA A 79 6.75 -12.91 -2.31
N GLY A 80 6.70 -12.92 -3.65
CA GLY A 80 5.92 -11.95 -4.42
C GLY A 80 4.42 -12.01 -4.15
N LEU A 81 3.85 -13.21 -3.95
CA LEU A 81 2.44 -13.36 -3.57
C LEU A 81 2.13 -12.80 -2.19
N SER A 82 3.02 -13.00 -1.22
CA SER A 82 2.83 -12.54 0.16
C SER A 82 2.72 -11.01 0.25
N VAL A 83 3.62 -10.27 -0.42
CA VAL A 83 3.62 -8.80 -0.47
C VAL A 83 2.48 -8.29 -1.34
N GLY A 84 2.23 -8.94 -2.48
CA GLY A 84 1.16 -8.60 -3.40
C GLY A 84 -0.21 -8.53 -2.71
N LEU A 85 -0.59 -9.63 -2.04
CA LEU A 85 -1.89 -9.75 -1.38
C LEU A 85 -1.99 -8.92 -0.10
N SER A 86 -0.91 -8.82 0.70
CA SER A 86 -0.91 -7.96 1.89
C SER A 86 -1.00 -6.47 1.52
N GLY A 87 -0.31 -6.05 0.46
CA GLY A 87 -0.36 -4.70 -0.08
C GLY A 87 -1.74 -4.34 -0.64
N LEU A 88 -2.41 -5.30 -1.29
CA LEU A 88 -3.80 -5.11 -1.72
C LEU A 88 -4.74 -4.90 -0.54
N ALA A 89 -4.64 -5.73 0.51
CA ALA A 89 -5.44 -5.59 1.72
C ALA A 89 -5.18 -4.27 2.46
N ALA A 90 -3.91 -3.87 2.58
CA ALA A 90 -3.52 -2.59 3.18
C ALA A 90 -4.07 -1.39 2.38
N GLY A 91 -3.94 -1.42 1.04
CA GLY A 91 -4.49 -0.37 0.17
C GLY A 91 -6.01 -0.26 0.25
N TYR A 92 -6.71 -1.38 0.39
CA TYR A 92 -8.15 -1.41 0.63
C TYR A 92 -8.53 -0.72 1.96
N ALA A 93 -7.85 -1.09 3.05
CA ALA A 93 -8.08 -0.49 4.36
C ALA A 93 -7.81 1.02 4.37
N ILE A 94 -6.69 1.46 3.79
CA ILE A 94 -6.33 2.88 3.65
C ILE A 94 -7.39 3.64 2.85
N GLY A 95 -7.89 3.07 1.75
CA GLY A 95 -8.91 3.73 0.93
C GLY A 95 -10.21 3.98 1.66
N VAL A 96 -10.70 2.99 2.42
CA VAL A 96 -11.96 3.11 3.18
C VAL A 96 -11.80 4.07 4.36
N VAL A 97 -10.70 3.94 5.12
CA VAL A 97 -10.39 4.82 6.26
C VAL A 97 -10.13 6.25 5.78
N GLY A 98 -9.46 6.43 4.64
CA GLY A 98 -9.18 7.73 4.04
C GLY A 98 -10.44 8.47 3.63
N ASP A 99 -11.37 7.82 2.91
CA ASP A 99 -12.66 8.43 2.51
C ASP A 99 -13.49 8.85 3.74
N ALA A 100 -13.65 7.96 4.73
CA ALA A 100 -14.40 8.26 5.95
C ALA A 100 -13.71 9.31 6.82
N GLY A 101 -12.39 9.22 6.98
CA GLY A 101 -11.57 10.10 7.79
C GLY A 101 -11.54 11.53 7.26
N VAL A 102 -11.35 11.71 5.96
CA VAL A 102 -11.35 13.05 5.32
C VAL A 102 -12.73 13.71 5.42
N ARG A 103 -13.81 12.93 5.27
CA ARG A 103 -15.19 13.44 5.47
C ARG A 103 -15.44 13.87 6.92
N ALA A 104 -14.97 13.09 7.90
CA ALA A 104 -15.08 13.45 9.32
C ALA A 104 -14.24 14.69 9.66
N TYR A 105 -13.02 14.77 9.12
CA TYR A 105 -12.12 15.91 9.29
C TYR A 105 -12.72 17.23 8.77
N SER A 106 -13.55 17.17 7.73
CA SER A 106 -14.28 18.34 7.22
C SER A 106 -15.24 18.95 8.26
N LYS A 107 -15.79 18.11 9.16
CA LYS A 107 -16.73 18.50 10.21
C LYS A 107 -15.99 18.95 11.46
N GLU A 108 -15.03 18.16 11.93
CA GLU A 108 -14.29 18.41 13.17
C GLU A 108 -12.77 18.24 12.94
N PRO A 109 -11.97 19.31 13.03
CA PRO A 109 -10.54 19.24 12.73
C PRO A 109 -9.74 18.41 13.75
N ARG A 110 -10.25 18.22 14.98
CA ARG A 110 -9.58 17.43 16.03
C ARG A 110 -9.46 15.94 15.67
N VAL A 111 -10.29 15.43 14.74
CA VAL A 111 -10.28 14.03 14.30
C VAL A 111 -9.05 13.68 13.46
N PHE A 112 -8.29 14.68 12.99
CA PHE A 112 -7.11 14.50 12.13
C PHE A 112 -6.07 13.54 12.71
N VAL A 113 -5.74 13.70 13.99
CA VAL A 113 -4.72 12.86 14.66
C VAL A 113 -5.21 11.42 14.77
N GLY A 114 -6.50 11.22 15.08
CA GLY A 114 -7.11 9.89 15.12
C GLY A 114 -7.10 9.20 13.76
N MET A 115 -7.40 9.95 12.68
CA MET A 115 -7.32 9.43 11.31
C MET A 115 -5.91 8.94 10.96
N ILE A 116 -4.87 9.72 11.29
CA ILE A 116 -3.47 9.33 11.03
C ILE A 116 -3.12 8.05 11.79
N LEU A 117 -3.50 7.95 13.07
CA LEU A 117 -3.20 6.77 13.87
C LEU A 117 -3.81 5.50 13.26
N ILE A 118 -5.06 5.56 12.79
CA ILE A 118 -5.70 4.42 12.11
C ILE A 118 -4.99 4.07 10.80
N LEU A 119 -4.58 5.08 10.03
CA LEU A 119 -3.85 4.87 8.77
C LEU A 119 -2.49 4.21 8.99
N ILE A 120 -1.77 4.54 10.08
CA ILE A 120 -0.50 3.87 10.42
C ILE A 120 -0.74 2.39 10.69
N PHE A 121 -1.76 2.01 11.47
CA PHE A 121 -2.07 0.61 11.70
C PHE A 121 -2.49 -0.14 10.42
N ALA A 122 -3.18 0.53 9.50
CA ALA A 122 -3.53 -0.04 8.20
C ALA A 122 -2.28 -0.24 7.31
N GLU A 123 -1.31 0.65 7.40
CA GLU A 123 -0.06 0.62 6.62
C GLU A 123 0.88 -0.49 7.09
N VAL A 124 0.97 -0.73 8.40
CA VAL A 124 1.77 -1.82 8.99
C VAL A 124 1.39 -3.21 8.44
N LEU A 125 0.15 -3.41 7.98
CA LEU A 125 -0.27 -4.64 7.29
C LEU A 125 0.54 -4.90 6.01
N GLY A 126 0.89 -3.84 5.28
CA GLY A 126 1.75 -3.90 4.10
C GLY A 126 3.20 -4.21 4.47
N LEU A 127 3.71 -3.59 5.54
CA LEU A 127 5.06 -3.83 6.06
C LEU A 127 5.29 -5.29 6.48
N TYR A 128 4.28 -5.95 7.07
CA TYR A 128 4.41 -7.37 7.41
C TYR A 128 4.66 -8.26 6.18
N GLY A 129 3.98 -7.99 5.07
CA GLY A 129 4.23 -8.71 3.83
C GLY A 129 5.64 -8.48 3.30
N LEU A 130 6.11 -7.22 3.32
CA LEU A 130 7.46 -6.86 2.90
C LEU A 130 8.52 -7.63 3.70
N ILE A 131 8.42 -7.67 5.02
CA ILE A 131 9.38 -8.36 5.90
C ILE A 131 9.39 -9.87 5.58
N LEU A 132 8.21 -10.48 5.39
CA LEU A 132 8.11 -11.90 5.04
C LEU A 132 8.76 -12.22 3.70
N ALA A 133 8.55 -11.40 2.67
CA ALA A 133 9.21 -11.59 1.40
C ALA A 133 10.72 -11.45 1.47
N LEU A 134 11.24 -10.49 2.24
CA LEU A 134 12.69 -10.34 2.43
C LEU A 134 13.29 -11.59 3.09
N ILE A 135 12.63 -12.15 4.10
CA ILE A 135 13.10 -13.39 4.77
C ILE A 135 13.06 -14.58 3.80
N LEU A 136 12.00 -14.71 3.00
CA LEU A 136 11.87 -15.79 2.01
C LEU A 136 12.87 -15.68 0.86
N THR A 137 13.26 -14.46 0.52
CA THR A 137 14.18 -14.16 -0.59
C THR A 137 15.65 -14.22 -0.15
N ALA A 138 15.92 -14.01 1.14
CA ALA A 138 17.24 -14.17 1.73
C ALA A 138 17.65 -15.64 1.96
N LYS A 139 16.77 -16.60 1.65
CA LYS A 139 16.93 -18.03 1.92
C LYS A 139 17.04 -18.82 0.62
#